data_AF-A0A7C4V4A5-F1
#
_entry.id   AF-A0A7C4V4A5-F1
#
_cell.length_a   1.000
_cell.length_b   1.000
_cell.length_c   1.000
_cell.angle_alpha   90.00
_cell.angle_beta   90.00
_cell.angle_gamma   90.00
#
_symmetry.space_group_name_H-M   'P 1'
#
loop_
_entity.id
_entity.type
_entity.pdbx_description
1 polymer ?
#
loop_
_entity_poly.entity_id
_entity_poly.type
_entity_poly.pdbx_seq_one_letter_code
_entity_poly.pdbx_strand_id
1 'polypeptide(L)'
;MERPLSPVRAMPNAGLVTGHIHALTAHPRREQDVVLRLHVERADDLPDLPNFVASEVGKEVEVVLRRGGAAGLRAGDRIQLTVRFEGDEYGGGFFANAWECRVLGPAGESSACADT
;
A
#
# COMPACT_ATOMS: atom_id res chain seq x y z
N MET A 1 -14.87 12.64 35.50
CA MET A 1 -13.94 11.50 35.53
C MET A 1 -13.15 11.54 34.24
N GLU A 2 -11.96 12.13 34.26
CA GLU A 2 -11.07 12.16 33.11
C GLU A 2 -10.31 10.83 33.09
N ARG A 3 -10.58 10.00 32.08
CA ARG A 3 -9.80 8.77 31.86
C ARG A 3 -8.44 9.17 31.30
N PRO A 4 -7.33 8.58 31.78
CA PRO A 4 -6.05 8.77 31.13
C PRO A 4 -6.12 8.10 29.75
N LEU A 5 -6.09 8.93 28.70
CA LEU A 5 -5.78 8.50 27.33
C LEU A 5 -4.34 7.99 27.36
N SER A 6 -4.15 6.70 27.62
CA SER A 6 -2.88 6.06 27.33
C SER A 6 -2.87 5.87 25.82
N PRO A 7 -2.04 6.61 25.05
CA PRO A 7 -1.94 6.34 23.63
C PRO A 7 -1.33 4.94 23.54
N VAL A 8 -2.14 3.95 23.17
CA VAL A 8 -1.61 2.65 22.76
C VAL A 8 -0.65 2.99 21.64
N ARG A 9 0.66 2.89 21.91
CA ARG A 9 1.67 3.08 20.87
C ARG A 9 1.31 2.10 19.78
N ALA A 10 0.92 2.60 18.63
CA ALA A 10 0.79 1.78 17.43
C ALA A 10 2.10 1.00 17.31
N MET A 11 2.04 -0.32 17.51
CA MET A 11 3.18 -1.16 17.19
C MET A 11 3.49 -0.93 15.71
N PRO A 12 4.78 -0.81 15.33
CA PRO A 12 5.11 -0.64 13.93
C PRO A 12 4.57 -1.84 13.16
N ASN A 13 3.64 -1.59 12.23
CA ASN A 13 2.96 -2.61 11.44
C ASN A 13 3.24 -2.35 9.96
N ALA A 14 3.75 -3.36 9.26
CA ALA A 14 4.03 -3.24 7.83
C ALA A 14 3.90 -4.60 7.15
N GLY A 15 3.46 -4.58 5.90
CA GLY A 15 3.41 -5.74 5.02
C GLY A 15 3.95 -5.39 3.64
N LEU A 16 4.53 -6.38 2.96
CA LEU A 16 4.88 -6.27 1.55
C LEU A 16 3.67 -6.67 0.71
N VAL A 17 3.05 -5.70 0.06
CA VAL A 17 1.80 -5.88 -0.68
C VAL A 17 2.09 -6.00 -2.17
N THR A 18 1.45 -6.95 -2.83
CA THR A 18 1.33 -6.99 -4.30
C THR A 18 -0.13 -6.78 -4.69
N GLY A 19 -0.38 -5.91 -5.67
CA GLY A 19 -1.74 -5.56 -6.06
C GLY A 19 -1.85 -4.75 -7.35
N HIS A 20 -3.08 -4.47 -7.76
CA HIS A 20 -3.41 -3.64 -8.91
C HIS A 20 -3.92 -2.27 -8.52
N ILE A 21 -3.40 -1.23 -9.14
CA ILE A 21 -3.89 0.12 -8.95
C ILE A 21 -5.21 0.28 -9.70
N HIS A 22 -6.33 0.42 -8.98
CA HIS A 22 -7.63 0.71 -9.59
C HIS A 22 -7.79 2.20 -9.89
N ALA A 23 -7.31 3.06 -9.01
CA ALA A 23 -7.34 4.51 -9.22
C ALA A 23 -6.18 5.21 -8.50
N LEU A 24 -5.79 6.36 -9.04
CA LEU A 24 -4.91 7.33 -8.38
C LEU A 24 -5.64 8.67 -8.27
N THR A 25 -5.60 9.27 -7.09
CA THR A 25 -6.09 10.65 -6.88
C THR A 25 -5.03 11.47 -6.16
N ALA A 26 -5.02 12.78 -6.38
CA ALA A 26 -4.14 13.67 -5.62
C ALA A 26 -4.59 13.73 -4.16
N HIS A 27 -3.63 13.72 -3.22
CA HIS A 27 -3.97 13.87 -1.81
C HIS A 27 -4.46 15.31 -1.54
N PRO A 28 -5.60 15.51 -0.83
CA PRO A 28 -6.29 16.81 -0.77
C PRO A 28 -5.52 17.92 -0.06
N ARG A 29 -4.50 17.56 0.74
CA ARG A 29 -3.71 18.51 1.55
C ARG A 29 -2.21 18.47 1.30
N ARG A 30 -1.73 17.52 0.49
CA ARG A 30 -0.30 17.26 0.32
C ARG A 30 -0.03 17.04 -1.16
N GLU A 31 0.39 18.11 -1.83
CA GLU A 31 0.52 18.16 -3.28
C GLU A 31 1.45 17.09 -3.88
N GLN A 32 2.44 16.65 -3.11
CA GLN A 32 3.39 15.60 -3.54
C GLN A 32 2.87 14.17 -3.29
N ASP A 33 1.83 14.02 -2.48
CA ASP A 33 1.29 12.72 -2.09
C ASP A 33 0.08 12.36 -2.99
N VAL A 34 -0.11 11.07 -3.21
CA VAL A 34 -1.26 10.53 -3.96
C VAL A 34 -1.97 9.48 -3.13
N VAL A 35 -3.27 9.32 -3.33
CA VAL A 35 -4.06 8.23 -2.76
C VAL A 35 -4.23 7.17 -3.82
N LEU A 36 -3.72 5.97 -3.54
CA LEU A 36 -3.89 4.79 -4.37
C LEU A 36 -5.11 4.02 -3.88
N ARG A 37 -6.05 3.72 -4.78
CA ARG A 37 -7.02 2.64 -4.57
C ARG A 37 -6.40 1.37 -5.10
N LEU A 38 -5.94 0.50 -4.19
CA LEU A 38 -5.16 -0.70 -4.50
C LEU A 38 -5.99 -1.93 -4.19
N HIS A 39 -6.21 -2.78 -5.20
CA HIS A 39 -6.72 -4.13 -4.97
C HIS A 39 -5.58 -5.04 -4.54
N VAL A 40 -5.66 -5.57 -3.32
CA VAL A 40 -4.61 -6.39 -2.71
C VAL A 40 -4.74 -7.83 -3.20
N GLU A 41 -3.77 -8.31 -3.97
CA GLU A 41 -3.72 -9.71 -4.41
C GLU A 41 -3.00 -10.60 -3.41
N ARG A 42 -1.94 -10.07 -2.81
CA ARG A 42 -1.05 -10.80 -1.91
C ARG A 42 -0.45 -9.83 -0.90
N ALA A 43 -0.28 -10.31 0.33
CA ALA A 43 0.48 -9.62 1.36
C ALA A 43 1.46 -10.61 1.97
N ASP A 44 2.74 -10.25 1.99
CA ASP A 44 3.82 -11.01 2.58
C ASP A 44 4.34 -10.31 3.83
N ASP A 45 4.84 -11.08 4.78
CA ASP A 45 5.39 -10.57 6.03
C ASP A 45 6.72 -9.86 5.79
N LEU A 46 6.96 -8.81 6.57
CA LEU A 46 8.28 -8.22 6.72
C LEU A 46 8.93 -8.75 8.01
N PRO A 47 10.25 -8.95 8.03
CA PRO A 47 10.94 -9.41 9.23
C PRO A 47 10.62 -8.52 10.43
N ASP A 48 10.27 -9.15 11.55
CA ASP A 48 10.03 -8.51 12.84
C ASP A 48 8.88 -7.48 12.87
N LEU A 49 8.00 -7.47 11.85
CA LEU A 49 6.85 -6.55 11.78
C LEU A 49 5.53 -7.32 11.57
N PRO A 50 4.49 -7.04 12.38
CA PRO A 50 3.16 -7.58 12.15
C PRO A 50 2.59 -7.11 10.80
N ASN A 51 2.08 -8.06 10.03
CA ASN A 51 1.48 -7.81 8.72
C ASN A 51 -0.03 -7.60 8.82
N PHE A 52 -0.42 -6.37 9.13
CA PHE A 52 -1.83 -5.99 9.22
C PHE A 52 -2.52 -5.96 7.86
N VAL A 53 -1.76 -5.95 6.76
CA VAL A 53 -2.34 -5.92 5.40
C VAL A 53 -2.80 -7.30 4.95
N ALA A 54 -2.40 -8.38 5.65
CA ALA A 54 -2.83 -9.74 5.37
C ALA A 54 -4.36 -9.92 5.41
N SER A 55 -5.06 -9.19 6.30
CA SER A 55 -6.53 -9.23 6.38
C SER A 55 -7.24 -8.54 5.21
N GLU A 56 -6.49 -7.78 4.40
CA GLU A 56 -7.02 -7.00 3.29
C GLU A 56 -6.82 -7.68 1.93
N VAL A 57 -6.22 -8.87 1.89
CA VAL A 57 -6.12 -9.68 0.67
C VAL A 57 -7.50 -9.96 0.07
N GLY A 58 -7.64 -9.71 -1.23
CA GLY A 58 -8.89 -9.78 -1.98
C GLY A 58 -9.78 -8.54 -1.86
N LYS A 59 -9.36 -7.52 -1.12
CA LYS A 59 -10.10 -6.26 -0.96
C LYS A 59 -9.39 -5.10 -1.64
N GLU A 60 -10.11 -4.00 -1.77
CA GLU A 60 -9.54 -2.71 -2.15
C GLU A 60 -9.26 -1.88 -0.91
N VAL A 61 -8.07 -1.28 -0.84
CA VAL A 61 -7.66 -0.38 0.23
C VAL A 61 -7.19 0.96 -0.33
N GLU A 62 -7.37 2.03 0.44
CA GLU A 62 -6.79 3.33 0.14
C GLU A 62 -5.42 3.45 0.81
N VAL A 63 -4.37 3.61 0.01
CA VAL A 63 -2.99 3.81 0.47
C VAL A 63 -2.53 5.22 0.14
N VAL A 64 -2.15 5.98 1.15
CA VAL A 64 -1.50 7.29 0.95
C VAL A 64 -0.04 7.06 0.60
N LEU A 65 0.31 7.28 -0.67
CA LEU A 65 1.66 7.16 -1.19
C LEU A 65 2.40 8.50 -1.09
N ARG A 66 3.37 8.55 -0.18
CA ARG A 66 4.21 9.73 0.04
C ARG A 66 5.12 9.97 -1.16
N ARG A 67 5.16 11.21 -1.64
CA ARG A 67 5.90 11.61 -2.86
C ARG A 67 5.50 10.84 -4.12
N GLY A 68 4.27 10.32 -4.17
CA GLY A 68 3.80 9.51 -5.30
C GLY A 68 3.56 10.27 -6.60
N GLY A 69 3.45 11.60 -6.58
CA GLY A 69 3.24 12.41 -7.80
C GLY A 69 4.36 12.29 -8.83
N ALA A 70 5.58 11.93 -8.41
CA ALA A 70 6.73 11.72 -9.29
C ALA A 70 6.99 10.24 -9.64
N ALA A 71 6.17 9.31 -9.15
CA ALA A 71 6.45 7.87 -9.23
C ALA A 71 6.11 7.24 -10.60
N GLY A 72 5.45 7.99 -11.50
CA GLY A 72 5.10 7.50 -12.84
C GLY A 72 4.03 6.39 -12.87
N LEU A 73 3.35 6.16 -11.75
CA LEU A 73 2.32 5.12 -11.58
C LEU A 73 1.03 5.45 -12.34
N ARG A 74 0.33 4.42 -12.80
CA ARG A 74 -0.92 4.53 -13.55
C ARG A 74 -1.95 3.52 -13.05
N ALA A 75 -3.23 3.84 -13.26
CA ALA A 75 -4.30 2.87 -13.04
C ALA A 75 -4.11 1.70 -14.03
N GLY A 76 -4.31 0.47 -13.53
CA GLY A 76 -4.04 -0.77 -14.23
C GLY A 76 -2.67 -1.39 -13.89
N ASP A 77 -1.70 -0.59 -13.43
CA ASP A 77 -0.38 -1.11 -13.07
C ASP A 77 -0.48 -2.15 -11.95
N ARG A 78 0.28 -3.23 -12.12
CA ARG A 78 0.55 -4.17 -11.04
C ARG A 78 1.80 -3.71 -10.30
N ILE A 79 1.71 -3.57 -8.99
CA ILE A 79 2.80 -3.08 -8.16
C ILE A 79 3.10 -4.00 -6.99
N GLN A 80 4.33 -3.92 -6.50
CA GLN A 80 4.74 -4.37 -5.18
C GLN A 80 5.12 -3.15 -4.33
N LEU A 81 4.62 -3.08 -3.10
CA LEU A 81 4.75 -1.90 -2.25
C LEU A 81 4.84 -2.30 -0.77
N THR A 82 5.78 -1.73 -0.04
CA THR A 82 5.76 -1.81 1.43
C THR A 82 4.69 -0.87 1.98
N VAL A 83 3.65 -1.45 2.57
CA VAL A 83 2.51 -0.71 3.14
C VAL A 83 2.57 -0.79 4.66
N ARG A 84 2.45 0.37 5.30
CA ARG A 84 2.43 0.53 6.76
C ARG A 84 1.02 0.90 7.19
N PHE A 85 0.56 0.31 8.28
CA PHE A 85 -0.69 0.72 8.92
C PHE A 85 -0.36 1.67 10.07
N GLU A 86 -0.85 2.90 9.99
CA GLU A 86 -0.77 3.88 11.08
C GLU A 86 -2.19 4.08 11.62
N GLY A 87 -2.44 3.67 12.86
CA GLY A 87 -3.77 3.74 13.48
C GLY A 87 -3.78 3.39 14.97
N ASP A 88 -4.90 3.71 15.61
CA ASP A 88 -5.23 3.39 16.99
C ASP A 88 -6.60 2.68 17.10
N GLU A 89 -7.17 2.61 18.30
CA GLU A 89 -8.47 1.97 18.55
C GLU A 89 -9.67 2.71 17.94
N TYR A 90 -9.49 3.96 17.50
CA TYR A 90 -10.54 4.82 16.94
C TYR A 90 -10.45 4.94 15.41
N GLY A 91 -9.36 4.49 14.80
CA GLY A 91 -9.21 4.43 13.35
C GLY A 91 -7.77 4.32 12.90
N GLY A 92 -7.57 4.12 11.59
CA GLY A 92 -6.24 4.07 11.01
C GLY A 92 -6.27 4.17 9.49
N GLY A 93 -5.08 4.24 8.89
CA GLY A 93 -4.90 4.33 7.45
C GLY A 93 -3.66 3.60 6.97
N PHE A 94 -3.63 3.32 5.68
CA PHE A 94 -2.48 2.70 5.02
C PHE A 94 -1.60 3.76 4.38
N PHE A 95 -0.30 3.64 4.59
CA PHE A 95 0.71 4.59 4.14
C PHE A 95 1.87 3.86 3.49
N ALA A 96 2.45 4.44 2.47
CA ALA A 96 3.64 3.91 1.81
C ALA A 96 4.51 5.03 1.27
N ASN A 97 5.76 4.72 0.93
CA ASN A 97 6.64 5.68 0.25
C ASN A 97 6.83 5.29 -1.22
N ALA A 98 6.85 6.29 -2.11
CA ALA A 98 7.04 6.07 -3.54
C ALA A 98 8.31 5.28 -3.90
N TRP A 99 9.41 5.47 -3.16
CA TRP A 99 10.68 4.77 -3.41
C TRP A 99 10.68 3.31 -2.95
N GLU A 100 9.68 2.87 -2.18
CA GLU A 100 9.44 1.47 -1.80
C GLU A 100 8.48 0.78 -2.79
N CYS A 101 8.01 1.50 -3.83
CA CYS A 101 7.13 0.98 -4.86
C CYS A 101 7.92 0.41 -6.04
N ARG A 102 7.52 -0.77 -6.53
CA ARG A 102 8.04 -1.38 -7.74
C ARG A 102 6.89 -1.76 -8.66
N VAL A 103 6.95 -1.31 -9.92
CA VAL A 103 6.03 -1.75 -10.96
C VAL A 103 6.48 -3.13 -11.44
N LEU A 104 5.57 -4.10 -11.44
CA LEU A 104 5.86 -5.49 -11.81
C LEU A 104 5.54 -5.81 -13.29
N GLY A 105 5.07 -4.83 -14.06
CA GLY A 105 4.58 -5.01 -15.44
C GLY A 105 3.07 -5.23 -15.50
N PRO A 106 2.47 -5.23 -16.70
CA PRO A 106 1.05 -5.55 -16.87
C PRO A 106 0.77 -7.00 -16.47
N ALA A 107 -0.42 -7.26 -15.90
CA ALA A 107 -0.89 -8.64 -15.69
C ALA A 107 -1.11 -9.30 -17.05
N GLY A 108 -0.08 -9.93 -17.61
CA GLY A 108 -0.21 -10.58 -18.91
C GLY A 108 1.07 -10.88 -19.69
N GLU A 109 2.25 -10.40 -19.32
CA GLU A 109 3.48 -10.85 -19.98
C GLU A 109 4.01 -12.12 -19.31
N SER A 110 3.25 -13.22 -19.45
CA SER A 110 3.90 -14.50 -19.59
C SER A 110 4.68 -14.44 -20.89
N SER A 111 6.00 -14.39 -20.79
CA SER A 111 6.92 -14.65 -21.91
C SER A 111 6.66 -16.07 -22.41
N ALA A 112 5.66 -16.21 -23.28
CA ALA A 112 5.50 -17.32 -24.19
C ALA A 112 6.04 -16.86 -25.55
N CYS A 113 6.65 -17.80 -26.27
CA CYS A 113 7.34 -17.64 -27.55
C CYS A 113 8.79 -17.14 -27.47
N ALA A 114 9.69 -18.05 -27.08
CA ALA A 114 10.94 -18.21 -27.82
C ALA A 114 11.10 -19.71 -28.13
N ASP A 115 10.31 -20.20 -29.08
CA ASP A 115 10.66 -21.38 -29.85
C ASP A 115 11.83 -20.99 -30.79
N THR A 116 12.94 -21.71 -30.72
CA THR A 116 13.84 -21.89 -31.86
C THR A 116 14.42 -23.30 -31.79
#